data_AF-A0A2H0VH36-F1
#
_entry.id   AF-A0A2H0VH36-F1
#
_cell.length_a   1.000
_cell.length_b   1.000
_cell.length_c   1.000
_cell.angle_alpha   90.00
_cell.angle_beta   90.00
_cell.angle_gamma   90.00
#
_symmetry.space_group_name_H-M   'P 1'
#
loop_
_entity.id
_entity.type
_entity.pdbx_description
1 polymer ?
#
loop_
_entity_poly.entity_id
_entity_poly.type
_entity_poly.pdbx_seq_one_letter_code
_entity_poly.pdbx_strand_id
1 'polypeptide(L)'
;MEISATRSTSNTSRRERKNCFIGGILIKLISMFKIPFLNSPKKDSPKHNLIIGLGNPGDKYKDTYHNVGFKYIDYLLSKNGLSLKKYKTFEYVKTPDLILVKPTTYMNTSGLPIKEALKFFKIKPEKMLVVHDDSDIPFGEYKISFDRGDAGHNGIKSIINHLKTNTFNRLRIGIRKQKGKASDFVLKNMNPSDLKTLDKLFSEIEAIYSEGDTK
;
A
#
# COMPACT_ATOMS: atom_id res chain seq x y z
N MET A 1 -49.01 -54.37 22.42
CA MET A 1 -49.54 -55.37 21.47
C MET A 1 -49.18 -54.90 20.08
N GLU A 2 -48.53 -55.79 19.34
CA GLU A 2 -47.81 -55.57 18.09
C GLU A 2 -48.65 -54.97 16.97
N ILE A 3 -48.06 -54.07 16.18
CA ILE A 3 -48.31 -53.95 14.73
C ILE A 3 -46.95 -53.60 14.09
N SER A 4 -46.20 -54.61 13.65
CA SER A 4 -46.16 -55.19 12.31
C SER A 4 -45.30 -54.39 11.32
N ALA A 5 -44.37 -55.12 10.73
CA ALA A 5 -43.38 -54.66 9.78
C ALA A 5 -43.75 -55.16 8.37
N THR A 6 -42.97 -54.65 7.40
CA THR A 6 -42.61 -55.21 6.08
C THR A 6 -43.33 -54.68 4.84
N ARG A 7 -42.55 -53.94 4.03
CA ARG A 7 -42.09 -54.25 2.65
C ARG A 7 -41.80 -52.93 1.93
N SER A 8 -40.88 -52.77 0.99
CA SER A 8 -39.72 -53.51 0.47
C SER A 8 -39.26 -52.65 -0.73
N THR A 9 -37.96 -52.33 -0.79
CA THR A 9 -37.10 -52.12 -1.99
C THR A 9 -37.69 -51.32 -3.20
N SER A 10 -37.08 -50.28 -3.75
CA SER A 10 -35.69 -50.14 -4.20
C SER A 10 -35.47 -48.79 -4.90
N ASN A 11 -34.19 -48.44 -5.04
CA ASN A 11 -33.57 -47.67 -6.12
C ASN A 11 -33.65 -46.12 -6.19
N THR A 12 -32.44 -45.56 -6.02
CA THR A 12 -31.83 -44.49 -6.83
C THR A 12 -32.58 -43.17 -6.98
N SER A 13 -32.08 -42.11 -6.36
CA SER A 13 -31.40 -41.01 -7.05
C SER A 13 -31.32 -39.74 -6.20
N ARG A 14 -30.29 -38.94 -6.50
CA ARG A 14 -30.19 -37.48 -6.33
C ARG A 14 -30.08 -36.88 -4.91
N ARG A 15 -28.83 -36.48 -4.65
CA ARG A 15 -28.41 -35.28 -3.89
C ARG A 15 -29.42 -34.13 -3.97
N GLU A 16 -30.00 -33.78 -2.83
CA GLU A 16 -30.53 -32.44 -2.58
C GLU A 16 -29.42 -31.55 -2.01
N ARG A 17 -28.72 -30.82 -2.90
CA ARG A 17 -28.10 -29.55 -2.50
C ARG A 17 -29.14 -28.48 -2.76
N LYS A 18 -29.57 -27.80 -1.68
CA LYS A 18 -30.38 -26.60 -1.75
C LYS A 18 -29.63 -25.53 -2.55
N ASN A 19 -30.04 -25.35 -3.80
CA ASN A 19 -29.70 -24.19 -4.60
C ASN A 19 -30.48 -22.99 -4.05
N CYS A 20 -29.83 -22.13 -3.28
CA CYS A 20 -30.33 -20.79 -3.05
C CYS A 20 -29.89 -19.93 -4.24
N PHE A 21 -30.86 -19.65 -5.11
CA PHE A 21 -30.79 -18.71 -6.22
C PHE A 21 -30.69 -17.29 -5.64
N ILE A 22 -29.49 -16.73 -5.60
CA ILE A 22 -29.27 -15.28 -5.55
C ILE A 22 -28.36 -14.92 -6.74
N GLY A 23 -28.85 -15.25 -7.93
CA GLY A 23 -28.28 -14.82 -9.19
C GLY A 23 -28.90 -13.49 -9.60
N GLY A 24 -28.04 -12.52 -9.94
CA GLY A 24 -28.41 -11.52 -10.95
C GLY A 24 -28.26 -10.04 -10.61
N ILE A 25 -28.18 -9.64 -9.33
CA ILE A 25 -28.23 -8.20 -8.99
C ILE A 25 -26.92 -7.63 -8.45
N LEU A 26 -26.01 -8.44 -7.89
CA LEU A 26 -24.78 -7.90 -7.30
C LEU A 26 -23.61 -7.75 -8.30
N ILE A 27 -23.66 -8.43 -9.45
CA ILE A 27 -22.56 -8.40 -10.44
C ILE A 27 -22.64 -7.17 -11.36
N LYS A 28 -23.78 -6.47 -11.43
CA LYS A 28 -23.98 -5.36 -12.37
C LYS A 28 -23.52 -3.99 -11.86
N LEU A 29 -23.26 -3.83 -10.57
CA LEU A 29 -22.82 -2.56 -9.96
C LEU A 29 -21.30 -2.37 -9.91
N ILE A 30 -20.52 -3.45 -10.07
CA ILE A 30 -19.05 -3.38 -10.16
C ILE A 30 -18.59 -2.82 -11.53
N SER A 31 -19.50 -2.73 -12.49
CA SER A 31 -19.24 -2.28 -13.87
C SER A 31 -19.23 -0.74 -14.07
N MET A 32 -19.70 0.06 -13.09
CA MET A 32 -19.92 1.51 -13.29
C MET A 32 -18.93 2.43 -12.58
N PHE A 33 -18.03 1.92 -11.74
CA PHE A 33 -16.87 2.68 -11.29
C PHE A 33 -15.68 2.33 -12.19
N LYS A 34 -15.68 2.88 -13.40
CA LYS A 34 -14.44 3.05 -14.16
C LYS A 34 -13.54 3.93 -13.31
N ILE A 35 -12.60 3.27 -12.64
CA ILE A 35 -11.55 3.88 -11.84
C ILE A 35 -10.77 4.81 -12.79
N PRO A 36 -10.63 6.11 -12.52
CA PRO A 36 -9.89 7.03 -13.39
C PRO A 36 -8.38 6.73 -13.44
N PHE A 37 -7.88 5.84 -12.58
CA PHE A 37 -6.53 5.25 -12.61
C PHE A 37 -6.33 4.18 -13.71
N LEU A 38 -7.39 3.82 -14.46
CA LEU A 38 -7.46 2.54 -15.18
C LEU A 38 -7.64 2.70 -16.68
N ASN A 39 -6.88 3.61 -17.27
CA ASN A 39 -6.50 3.47 -18.68
C ASN A 39 -5.20 2.67 -18.75
N SER A 40 -5.13 1.75 -19.71
CA SER A 40 -3.94 0.90 -19.90
C SER A 40 -2.74 1.80 -20.23
N PRO A 41 -1.64 1.76 -19.45
CA PRO A 41 -0.55 2.70 -19.66
C PRO A 41 0.30 2.36 -20.89
N LYS A 42 0.94 3.39 -21.44
CA LYS A 42 1.96 3.27 -22.49
C LYS A 42 3.13 2.38 -22.05
N LYS A 43 3.79 1.78 -23.04
CA LYS A 43 4.85 0.75 -22.92
C LYS A 43 6.08 1.14 -22.08
N ASP A 44 6.31 2.43 -21.82
CA ASP A 44 7.62 2.95 -21.39
C ASP A 44 7.64 3.80 -20.10
N SER A 45 6.53 3.94 -19.35
CA SER A 45 6.59 4.49 -17.98
C SER A 45 6.89 3.36 -16.98
N PRO A 46 7.75 3.56 -15.96
CA PRO A 46 8.00 2.53 -14.96
C PRO A 46 6.75 2.35 -14.09
N LYS A 47 5.87 1.43 -14.50
CA LYS A 47 4.71 1.01 -13.70
C LYS A 47 5.22 0.34 -12.42
N HIS A 48 5.18 1.05 -11.29
CA HIS A 48 5.44 0.45 -9.99
C HIS A 48 4.22 -0.35 -9.57
N ASN A 49 4.32 -1.68 -9.72
CA ASN A 49 3.24 -2.58 -9.32
C ASN A 49 3.11 -2.72 -7.79
N LEU A 50 4.05 -2.13 -7.03
CA LEU A 50 4.15 -2.21 -5.58
C LEU A 50 4.61 -0.87 -4.99
N ILE A 51 3.74 -0.24 -4.22
CA ILE A 51 4.04 0.96 -3.44
C ILE A 51 4.08 0.58 -1.96
N ILE A 52 5.17 0.95 -1.29
CA ILE A 52 5.40 0.68 0.13
C ILE A 52 5.52 2.02 0.86
N GLY A 53 4.64 2.28 1.81
CA GLY A 53 4.76 3.43 2.71
C GLY A 53 5.58 3.08 3.94
N LEU A 54 6.60 3.87 4.28
CA LEU A 54 7.32 3.74 5.55
C LEU A 54 6.63 4.54 6.68
N GLY A 55 6.76 4.00 7.89
CA GLY A 55 6.20 4.57 9.11
C GLY A 55 6.38 3.63 10.30
N ASN A 56 6.17 4.16 11.51
CA ASN A 56 6.10 3.38 12.74
C ASN A 56 4.65 3.02 13.08
N PRO A 57 4.35 1.77 13.49
CA PRO A 57 3.01 1.36 13.92
C PRO A 57 2.66 1.93 15.31
N GLY A 58 1.37 2.17 15.53
CA GLY A 58 0.81 2.62 16.82
C GLY A 58 0.42 4.10 16.84
N ASP A 59 -0.62 4.41 17.62
CA ASP A 59 -1.28 5.72 17.60
C ASP A 59 -0.35 6.90 17.90
N LYS A 60 0.63 6.68 18.79
CA LYS A 60 1.62 7.71 19.15
C LYS A 60 2.48 8.20 17.97
N TYR A 61 2.57 7.45 16.88
CA TYR A 61 3.36 7.84 15.70
C TYR A 61 2.51 8.30 14.52
N LYS A 62 1.19 8.09 14.56
CA LYS A 62 0.26 8.27 13.44
C LYS A 62 0.42 9.61 12.73
N ASP A 63 0.64 10.67 13.51
CA ASP A 63 0.76 12.03 13.00
C ASP A 63 2.20 12.56 13.05
N THR A 64 3.20 11.71 13.24
CA THR A 64 4.61 12.13 13.18
C THR A 64 5.12 12.27 11.76
N TYR A 65 6.06 13.18 11.50
CA TYR A 65 6.64 13.36 10.16
C TYR A 65 7.24 12.06 9.59
N HIS A 66 7.79 11.18 10.44
CA HIS A 66 8.32 9.87 10.05
C HIS A 66 7.25 8.89 9.53
N ASN A 67 5.97 9.21 9.72
CA ASN A 67 4.84 8.43 9.23
C ASN A 67 4.23 9.00 7.94
N VAL A 68 4.91 9.94 7.26
CA VAL A 68 4.40 10.51 5.99
C VAL A 68 4.19 9.45 4.91
N GLY A 69 5.03 8.41 4.88
CA GLY A 69 4.85 7.29 3.96
C GLY A 69 3.57 6.50 4.24
N PHE A 70 3.23 6.24 5.50
CA PHE A 70 1.94 5.67 5.89
C PHE A 70 0.78 6.58 5.51
N LYS A 71 0.90 7.90 5.75
CA LYS A 71 -0.14 8.85 5.39
C LYS A 71 -0.42 8.87 3.88
N TYR A 72 0.62 8.75 3.06
CA TYR A 72 0.43 8.65 1.61
C TYR A 72 -0.34 7.37 1.22
N ILE A 73 -0.03 6.23 1.84
CA ILE A 73 -0.81 5.00 1.63
C ILE A 73 -2.26 5.19 2.11
N ASP A 74 -2.47 5.81 3.26
CA ASP A 74 -3.81 6.06 3.81
C ASP A 74 -4.64 6.98 2.91
N TYR A 75 -4.01 7.99 2.31
CA TYR A 75 -4.62 8.86 1.29
C TYR A 75 -5.11 8.04 0.08
N LEU A 76 -4.25 7.17 -0.48
CA LEU A 76 -4.62 6.32 -1.61
C LEU A 76 -5.75 5.35 -1.26
N LEU A 77 -5.74 4.80 -0.04
CA LEU A 77 -6.79 3.91 0.44
C LEU A 77 -8.13 4.62 0.55
N SER A 78 -8.16 5.80 1.20
CA SER A 78 -9.41 6.53 1.43
C SER A 78 -10.03 7.01 0.14
N LYS A 79 -9.20 7.49 -0.79
CA LYS A 79 -9.65 7.98 -2.10
C LYS A 79 -10.32 6.89 -2.93
N ASN A 80 -9.85 5.65 -2.81
CA ASN A 80 -10.30 4.51 -3.60
C ASN A 80 -11.25 3.57 -2.85
N GLY A 81 -11.65 3.89 -1.62
CA GLY A 81 -12.51 3.02 -0.80
C GLY A 81 -11.88 1.64 -0.51
N LEU A 82 -10.56 1.58 -0.42
CA LEU A 82 -9.81 0.34 -0.22
C LEU A 82 -9.48 0.12 1.25
N SER A 83 -9.31 -1.13 1.64
CA SER A 83 -8.91 -1.52 3.00
C SER A 83 -7.76 -2.52 2.96
N LEU A 84 -6.85 -2.36 3.92
CA LEU A 84 -5.70 -3.26 4.06
C LEU A 84 -6.08 -4.54 4.79
N LYS A 85 -5.47 -5.64 4.37
CA LYS A 85 -5.49 -6.94 5.02
C LYS A 85 -4.16 -7.16 5.72
N LYS A 86 -4.18 -7.74 6.91
CA LYS A 86 -2.96 -8.12 7.64
C LYS A 86 -2.36 -9.39 7.06
N TYR A 87 -1.03 -9.41 6.94
CA TYR A 87 -0.25 -10.60 6.62
C TYR A 87 1.07 -10.56 7.38
N LYS A 88 1.17 -11.38 8.43
CA LYS A 88 2.37 -11.53 9.27
C LYS A 88 2.97 -10.17 9.69
N THR A 89 4.00 -9.70 8.99
CA THR A 89 4.80 -8.51 9.32
C THR A 89 4.43 -7.26 8.50
N PHE A 90 3.38 -7.32 7.67
CA PHE A 90 2.89 -6.16 6.92
C PHE A 90 1.37 -6.20 6.71
N GLU A 91 0.80 -5.05 6.36
CA GLU A 91 -0.57 -4.90 5.87
C GLU A 91 -0.54 -4.55 4.39
N TYR A 92 -1.51 -5.05 3.61
CA TYR A 92 -1.55 -4.79 2.18
C TYR A 92 -2.95 -4.75 1.59
N VAL A 93 -3.08 -4.11 0.43
CA VAL A 93 -4.19 -4.32 -0.50
C VAL A 93 -3.62 -4.55 -1.88
N LYS A 94 -4.25 -5.45 -2.64
CA LYS A 94 -3.88 -5.75 -4.02
C LYS A 94 -5.10 -5.57 -4.91
N THR A 95 -4.98 -4.72 -5.90
CA THR A 95 -5.88 -4.58 -7.04
C THR A 95 -5.23 -5.21 -8.28
N PRO A 96 -5.91 -5.26 -9.44
CA PRO A 96 -5.28 -5.70 -10.69
C PRO A 96 -4.04 -4.91 -11.07
N ASP A 97 -4.01 -3.60 -10.77
CA ASP A 97 -2.97 -2.68 -11.22
C ASP A 97 -1.96 -2.28 -10.15
N LEU A 98 -2.30 -2.43 -8.88
CA LEU A 98 -1.55 -1.83 -7.79
C LEU A 98 -1.53 -2.72 -6.55
N ILE A 99 -0.38 -2.76 -5.89
CA ILE A 99 -0.23 -3.32 -4.55
C ILE A 99 0.25 -2.20 -3.64
N LEU A 100 -0.48 -1.96 -2.55
CA LEU A 100 -0.07 -1.05 -1.48
C LEU A 100 0.34 -1.86 -0.27
N VAL A 101 1.43 -1.47 0.39
CA VAL A 101 1.97 -2.16 1.57
C VAL A 101 2.35 -1.16 2.65
N LYS A 102 2.01 -1.48 3.91
CA LYS A 102 2.55 -0.86 5.12
C LYS A 102 3.24 -1.92 5.99
N PRO A 103 4.54 -1.82 6.28
CA PRO A 103 5.19 -2.61 7.34
C PRO A 103 4.46 -2.49 8.68
N THR A 104 4.38 -3.56 9.46
CA THR A 104 3.87 -3.52 10.85
C THR A 104 4.99 -3.57 11.89
N THR A 105 6.23 -3.33 11.48
CA THR A 105 7.41 -3.27 12.34
C THR A 105 7.89 -1.82 12.51
N TYR A 106 8.77 -1.59 13.50
CA TYR A 106 9.40 -0.28 13.67
C TYR A 106 10.30 0.08 12.49
N MET A 107 10.49 1.38 12.26
CA MET A 107 11.20 1.95 11.12
C MET A 107 12.58 1.31 10.89
N ASN A 108 13.39 1.15 11.93
CA ASN A 108 14.72 0.53 11.82
C ASN A 108 14.70 -0.96 11.42
N THR A 109 13.54 -1.60 11.46
CA THR A 109 13.31 -3.01 11.11
C THR A 109 12.38 -3.18 9.90
N SER A 110 12.11 -2.12 9.12
CA SER A 110 11.24 -2.18 7.94
C SER A 110 11.79 -3.05 6.79
N GLY A 111 13.08 -3.37 6.78
CA GLY A 111 13.67 -4.21 5.72
C GLY A 111 13.14 -5.64 5.72
N LEU A 112 12.88 -6.23 6.88
CA LEU A 112 12.34 -7.58 7.03
C LEU A 112 10.94 -7.74 6.38
N PRO A 113 9.93 -6.92 6.74
CA PRO A 113 8.60 -7.03 6.13
C PRO A 113 8.59 -6.69 4.65
N ILE A 114 9.44 -5.78 4.20
CA ILE A 114 9.55 -5.44 2.78
C ILE A 114 10.11 -6.60 1.96
N LYS A 115 11.16 -7.25 2.48
CA LYS A 115 11.69 -8.49 1.89
C LYS A 115 10.61 -9.58 1.83
N GLU A 116 9.82 -9.72 2.89
CA GLU A 116 8.72 -10.67 2.93
C GLU A 116 7.63 -10.34 1.89
N ALA A 117 7.24 -9.07 1.77
CA ALA A 117 6.27 -8.61 0.79
C ALA A 117 6.74 -8.86 -0.66
N LEU A 118 8.00 -8.54 -0.99
CA LEU A 118 8.57 -8.81 -2.31
C LEU A 118 8.52 -10.30 -2.66
N LYS A 119 8.85 -11.17 -1.70
CA LYS A 119 8.75 -12.63 -1.89
C LYS A 119 7.31 -13.08 -2.06
N PHE A 120 6.39 -12.57 -1.24
CA PHE A 120 4.97 -12.92 -1.27
C PHE A 120 4.32 -12.57 -2.62
N PHE A 121 4.59 -11.37 -3.14
CA PHE A 121 4.05 -10.92 -4.43
C PHE A 121 4.89 -11.33 -5.65
N LYS A 122 6.07 -11.94 -5.44
CA LYS A 122 7.03 -12.31 -6.48
C LYS A 122 7.46 -11.10 -7.32
N ILE A 123 7.74 -9.98 -6.64
CA ILE A 123 8.15 -8.72 -7.24
C ILE A 123 9.64 -8.50 -6.99
N LYS A 124 10.36 -8.03 -8.01
CA LYS A 124 11.77 -7.64 -7.87
C LYS A 124 11.89 -6.21 -7.30
N PRO A 125 12.96 -5.89 -6.54
CA PRO A 125 13.14 -4.58 -5.92
C PRO A 125 13.04 -3.39 -6.89
N GLU A 126 13.46 -3.53 -8.13
CA GLU A 126 13.48 -2.42 -9.12
C GLU A 126 12.05 -1.95 -9.45
N LYS A 127 11.06 -2.82 -9.26
CA LYS A 127 9.64 -2.53 -9.52
C LYS A 127 8.89 -1.98 -8.30
N MET A 128 9.55 -1.83 -7.16
CA MET A 128 8.93 -1.23 -5.98
C MET A 128 9.20 0.28 -5.91
N LEU A 129 8.22 1.01 -5.40
CA LEU A 129 8.33 2.40 -4.99
C LEU A 129 8.24 2.49 -3.47
N VAL A 130 9.29 2.98 -2.82
CA VAL A 130 9.30 3.21 -1.37
C VAL A 130 8.99 4.68 -1.09
N VAL A 131 7.93 4.94 -0.35
CA VAL A 131 7.50 6.29 0.05
C VAL A 131 7.96 6.55 1.47
N HIS A 132 8.74 7.61 1.68
CA HIS A 132 9.32 7.92 2.98
C HIS A 132 9.55 9.42 3.15
N ASP A 133 9.75 9.85 4.40
CA ASP A 133 10.14 11.22 4.71
C ASP A 133 11.60 11.49 4.36
N ASP A 134 11.88 12.73 3.99
CA ASP A 134 13.21 13.19 3.69
C ASP A 134 13.50 14.53 4.33
N SER A 135 14.51 14.54 5.20
CA SER A 135 14.92 15.76 5.88
C SER A 135 15.65 16.72 4.95
N ASP A 136 16.19 16.32 3.81
CA ASP A 136 16.94 17.24 2.96
C ASP A 136 16.05 18.02 1.99
N ILE A 137 14.76 17.67 1.94
CA ILE A 137 13.77 18.28 1.05
C ILE A 137 12.86 19.21 1.88
N PRO A 138 12.61 20.46 1.43
CA PRO A 138 11.65 21.38 2.04
C PRO A 138 10.27 20.74 2.25
N PHE A 139 9.61 21.08 3.36
CA PHE A 139 8.27 20.60 3.62
C PHE A 139 7.28 21.09 2.55
N GLY A 140 6.46 20.18 2.04
CA GLY A 140 5.53 20.44 0.93
C GLY A 140 6.13 20.20 -0.45
N GLU A 141 7.38 19.77 -0.55
CA GLU A 141 8.01 19.34 -1.80
C GLU A 141 8.22 17.82 -1.80
N TYR A 142 8.44 17.24 -2.97
CA TYR A 142 8.84 15.84 -3.11
C TYR A 142 9.89 15.66 -4.21
N LYS A 143 10.63 14.56 -4.15
CA LYS A 143 11.53 14.14 -5.21
C LYS A 143 11.42 12.64 -5.47
N ILE A 144 11.56 12.24 -6.72
CA ILE A 144 11.72 10.83 -7.09
C ILE A 144 13.21 10.55 -7.21
N SER A 145 13.65 9.40 -6.71
CA SER A 145 15.03 8.95 -6.86
C SER A 145 15.09 7.45 -7.09
N PHE A 146 16.15 7.03 -7.77
CA PHE A 146 16.47 5.63 -8.03
C PHE A 146 17.93 5.38 -7.65
N ASP A 147 18.21 4.22 -7.09
CA ASP A 147 19.57 3.73 -6.82
C ASP A 147 20.44 4.70 -6.00
N ARG A 148 19.95 5.10 -4.82
CA ARG A 148 20.63 6.03 -3.90
C ARG A 148 20.97 5.39 -2.54
N GLY A 149 21.94 5.93 -1.81
CA GLY A 149 22.25 5.52 -0.44
C GLY A 149 21.13 5.83 0.55
N ASP A 150 21.23 5.41 1.82
CA ASP A 150 20.18 5.61 2.82
C ASP A 150 20.09 7.04 3.37
N ALA A 151 21.14 7.86 3.20
CA ALA A 151 21.21 9.23 3.70
C ALA A 151 20.87 9.37 5.20
N GLY A 152 21.16 8.33 6.00
CA GLY A 152 20.86 8.32 7.43
C GLY A 152 19.42 7.94 7.79
N HIS A 153 18.55 7.66 6.82
CA HIS A 153 17.17 7.25 7.07
C HIS A 153 17.12 5.77 7.51
N ASN A 154 16.77 5.51 8.77
CA ASN A 154 16.78 4.17 9.38
C ASN A 154 15.96 3.12 8.62
N GLY A 155 14.80 3.50 8.09
CA GLY A 155 13.97 2.61 7.25
C GLY A 155 14.66 2.19 5.97
N ILE A 156 15.16 3.13 5.18
CA ILE A 156 15.93 2.88 3.97
C ILE A 156 17.20 2.05 4.26
N LYS A 157 17.94 2.40 5.32
CA LYS A 157 19.10 1.62 5.77
C LYS A 157 18.71 0.16 6.06
N SER A 158 17.59 -0.06 6.75
CA SER A 158 17.05 -1.40 7.02
C SER A 158 16.74 -2.16 5.73
N ILE A 159 16.09 -1.52 4.76
CA ILE A 159 15.75 -2.11 3.46
C ILE A 159 17.01 -2.54 2.71
N ILE A 160 17.97 -1.63 2.55
CA ILE A 160 19.24 -1.92 1.85
C ILE A 160 19.95 -3.11 2.51
N ASN A 161 20.01 -3.12 3.84
CA ASN A 161 20.67 -4.19 4.59
C ASN A 161 20.02 -5.57 4.40
N HIS A 162 18.69 -5.64 4.26
CA HIS A 162 17.94 -6.90 4.13
C HIS A 162 17.84 -7.39 2.68
N LEU A 163 17.73 -6.46 1.73
CA LEU A 163 17.64 -6.74 0.30
C LEU A 163 19.01 -6.90 -0.36
N LYS A 164 20.09 -6.40 0.28
CA LYS A 164 21.45 -6.35 -0.29
C LYS A 164 21.53 -5.57 -1.60
N THR A 165 20.64 -4.60 -1.77
CA THR A 165 20.58 -3.69 -2.91
C THR A 165 19.91 -2.39 -2.52
N ASN A 166 20.31 -1.31 -3.17
CA ASN A 166 19.68 0.01 -3.15
C ASN A 166 18.93 0.34 -4.47
N THR A 167 18.89 -0.62 -5.41
CA THR A 167 18.29 -0.51 -6.74
C THR A 167 16.77 -0.60 -6.68
N PHE A 168 16.14 0.45 -6.16
CA PHE A 168 14.69 0.60 -6.09
C PHE A 168 14.31 2.08 -6.15
N ASN A 169 13.06 2.34 -6.53
CA ASN A 169 12.54 3.68 -6.64
C ASN A 169 12.09 4.21 -5.27
N ARG A 170 12.24 5.51 -5.08
CA ARG A 170 11.81 6.21 -3.86
C ARG A 170 11.05 7.47 -4.19
N LEU A 171 9.91 7.62 -3.55
CA LEU A 171 9.19 8.89 -3.44
C LEU A 171 9.59 9.51 -2.10
N ARG A 172 10.42 10.54 -2.17
CA ARG A 172 10.99 11.25 -1.03
C ARG A 172 10.12 12.47 -0.75
N ILE A 173 9.38 12.46 0.36
CA ILE A 173 8.50 13.57 0.74
C ILE A 173 9.25 14.46 1.73
N GLY A 174 9.36 15.73 1.42
CA GLY A 174 10.09 16.68 2.24
C GLY A 174 9.40 16.97 3.56
N ILE A 175 10.21 16.98 4.62
CA ILE A 175 9.77 17.29 5.99
C ILE A 175 10.56 18.45 6.62
N ARG A 176 11.45 19.10 5.87
CA ARG A 176 12.27 20.21 6.37
C ARG A 176 11.44 21.48 6.50
N LYS A 177 11.15 21.87 7.75
CA LYS A 177 10.54 23.18 8.08
C LYS A 177 11.53 24.16 8.70
N GLN A 178 12.59 23.65 9.32
CA GLN A 178 13.60 24.44 10.03
C GLN A 178 14.99 23.80 9.92
N LYS A 179 16.03 24.60 10.11
CA LYS A 179 17.41 24.11 10.25
C LYS A 179 17.55 23.26 11.53
N GLY A 180 18.42 22.26 11.53
CA GLY A 180 18.66 21.37 12.67
C GLY A 180 18.87 19.92 12.26
N LYS A 181 19.13 19.04 13.25
CA LYS A 181 19.31 17.61 12.99
C LYS A 181 17.94 16.99 12.68
N ALA A 182 17.92 16.03 11.75
CA ALA A 182 16.69 15.32 11.38
C ALA A 182 15.98 14.69 12.59
N SER A 183 16.77 14.10 13.50
CA SER A 183 16.30 13.49 14.75
C SER A 183 15.40 14.42 15.58
N ASP A 184 15.59 15.73 15.47
CA ASP A 184 14.93 16.72 16.31
C ASP A 184 13.48 17.00 15.87
N PHE A 185 13.10 16.54 14.67
CA PHE A 185 11.75 16.80 14.14
C PHE A 185 11.07 15.63 13.44
N VAL A 186 11.77 14.56 13.05
CA VAL A 186 11.13 13.38 12.41
C VAL A 186 10.01 12.77 13.27
N LEU A 187 10.15 12.77 14.60
CA LEU A 187 9.13 12.26 15.53
C LEU A 187 8.17 13.33 16.06
N LYS A 188 8.25 14.58 15.58
CA LYS A 188 7.27 15.61 15.96
C LYS A 188 5.95 15.37 15.23
N ASN A 189 4.86 15.69 15.93
CA ASN A 189 3.53 15.63 15.33
C ASN A 189 3.33 16.78 14.34
N MET A 190 2.74 16.45 13.19
CA MET A 190 2.21 17.36 12.20
C MET A 190 0.99 18.08 12.78
N ASN A 191 0.92 19.37 12.51
CA ASN A 191 -0.25 20.16 12.86
C ASN A 191 -1.33 20.10 11.74
N PRO A 192 -2.54 20.63 11.95
CA PRO A 192 -3.58 20.59 10.92
C PRO A 192 -3.22 21.29 9.60
N SER A 193 -2.38 22.33 9.62
CA SER A 193 -1.93 22.99 8.37
C SER A 193 -0.94 22.13 7.60
N ASP A 194 -0.12 21.34 8.29
CA ASP A 194 0.80 20.38 7.69
C ASP A 194 0.01 19.29 6.97
N LEU A 195 -1.01 18.73 7.62
CA LEU A 195 -1.87 17.71 7.00
C LEU A 195 -2.54 18.24 5.73
N LYS A 196 -3.09 19.46 5.75
CA LYS A 196 -3.67 20.10 4.55
C LYS A 196 -2.65 20.31 3.43
N THR A 197 -1.39 20.60 3.79
CA THR A 197 -0.31 20.76 2.80
C THR A 197 0.02 19.42 2.17
N LEU A 198 0.10 18.36 2.97
CA LEU A 198 0.32 17.00 2.48
C LEU A 198 -0.84 16.50 1.61
N ASP A 199 -2.10 16.77 1.97
CA ASP A 199 -3.24 16.38 1.14
C ASP A 199 -3.16 16.97 -0.28
N LYS A 200 -2.75 18.24 -0.38
CA LYS A 200 -2.50 18.90 -1.68
C LYS A 200 -1.34 18.24 -2.43
N LEU A 201 -0.23 18.02 -1.73
CA LEU A 201 0.96 17.37 -2.29
C LEU A 201 0.66 15.96 -2.81
N PHE A 202 -0.14 15.18 -2.06
CA PHE A 202 -0.51 13.82 -2.44
C PHE A 202 -1.41 13.81 -3.67
N SER A 203 -2.33 14.77 -3.77
CA SER A 203 -3.15 14.95 -4.97
C SER A 203 -2.31 15.32 -6.20
N GLU A 204 -1.27 16.14 -6.05
CA GLU A 204 -0.35 16.50 -7.14
C GLU A 204 0.46 15.29 -7.60
N ILE A 205 1.03 14.54 -6.65
CA ILE A 205 1.78 13.32 -6.94
C ILE A 205 0.89 12.32 -7.69
N GLU A 206 -0.35 12.10 -7.22
CA GLU A 206 -1.31 11.21 -7.87
C GLU A 206 -1.59 11.64 -9.32
N ALA A 207 -1.85 12.93 -9.56
CA ALA A 207 -2.09 13.45 -10.90
C ALA A 207 -0.94 13.12 -11.86
N ILE A 208 0.31 13.25 -11.42
CA ILE A 208 1.49 12.94 -12.24
C ILE A 208 1.61 11.45 -12.56
N TYR A 209 1.27 10.58 -11.61
CA TYR A 209 1.24 9.13 -11.86
C TYR A 209 0.07 8.73 -12.78
N SER A 210 -1.00 9.51 -12.87
CA SER A 210 -2.11 9.32 -13.82
C SER A 210 -1.87 9.97 -15.20
N GLU A 211 -1.18 11.12 -15.26
CA GLU A 211 -0.93 11.88 -16.51
C GLU A 211 0.19 11.30 -17.39
N GLY A 212 0.93 10.32 -16.89
CA GLY A 212 1.81 9.46 -17.70
C GLY A 212 1.09 8.73 -18.87
N ASP A 213 -0.23 8.83 -18.94
CA ASP A 213 -1.09 8.31 -20.01
C ASP A 213 -1.37 9.30 -21.16
N THR A 214 -0.95 10.56 -21.10
CA THR A 214 -1.40 11.60 -22.09
C THR A 214 -0.32 12.48 -22.73
N LYS A 215 0.93 12.03 -22.84
CA LYS A 215 1.86 12.57 -23.85
C LYS A 215 2.48 11.46 -24.68
#